data_AF-A0A804MS74-F1
#
_entry.id   AF-A0A804MS74-F1
#
_cell.length_a   1.000
_cell.length_b   1.000
_cell.length_c   1.000
_cell.angle_alpha   90.00
_cell.angle_beta   90.00
_cell.angle_gamma   90.00
#
_symmetry.space_group_name_H-M   'P 1'
#
loop_
_entity.id
_entity.type
_entity.pdbx_description
1 polymer ?
#
loop_
_entity_poly.entity_id
_entity_poly.type
_entity_poly.pdbx_seq_one_letter_code
_entity_poly.pdbx_strand_id
1 'polypeptide(L)'
;MLSGQLADGFTTIFVGELMDRFGHFKLWHAGGSILVAISFSSVFGSCVPCKLMGINTSTLETVGYSTFAAIFNVGWAVTQVAHMSMVNCITSNPTSRVSLVSCRNAFTMVANLSLYGVALVIFTLLQSVNVLVQYRWIA
;
A
#
# COMPACT_ATOMS: atom_id res chain seq x y z
N MET A 1 10.91 -3.29 -6.46
CA MET A 1 11.05 -3.24 -4.98
C MET A 1 11.92 -2.08 -4.52
N LEU A 2 13.11 -1.84 -5.08
CA LEU A 2 13.96 -0.70 -4.67
C LEU A 2 13.32 0.68 -4.92
N SER A 3 12.65 0.87 -6.07
CA SER A 3 11.93 2.11 -6.40
C SER A 3 10.87 2.48 -5.38
N GLY A 4 10.15 1.48 -4.87
CA GLY A 4 9.12 1.66 -3.84
C GLY A 4 9.67 2.09 -2.49
N GLN A 5 10.77 1.48 -2.04
CA GLN A 5 11.41 1.84 -0.76
C GLN A 5 12.01 3.24 -0.80
N LEU A 6 12.64 3.61 -1.93
CA LEU A 6 13.13 4.97 -2.14
C LEU A 6 11.96 5.97 -2.12
N ALA A 7 10.88 5.68 -2.85
CA ALA A 7 9.70 6.53 -2.87
C ALA A 7 9.06 6.68 -1.48
N ASP A 8 8.96 5.61 -0.70
CA ASP A 8 8.46 5.64 0.68
C ASP A 8 9.35 6.52 1.59
N GLY A 9 10.67 6.30 1.56
CA GLY A 9 11.62 7.09 2.34
C GLY A 9 11.60 8.58 2.03
N PHE A 10 11.50 8.96 0.75
CA PHE A 10 11.37 10.37 0.36
C PHE A 10 10.00 10.94 0.75
N THR A 11 8.93 10.16 0.53
CA THR A 11 7.55 10.62 0.78
C THR A 11 7.32 10.84 2.26
N THR A 12 7.79 9.95 3.13
CA THR A 12 7.61 10.07 4.59
C THR A 12 8.21 11.38 5.13
N ILE A 13 9.40 11.78 4.67
CA ILE A 13 10.03 13.05 5.07
C ILE A 13 9.22 14.24 4.57
N PHE A 14 8.91 14.26 3.27
CA PHE A 14 8.26 15.41 2.63
C PHE A 14 6.83 15.61 3.12
N VAL A 15 6.08 14.52 3.25
CA VAL A 15 4.71 14.52 3.76
C VAL A 15 4.70 14.87 5.25
N GLY A 16 5.67 14.43 6.04
CA GLY A 16 5.80 14.85 7.44
C GLY A 16 5.88 16.37 7.58
N GLU A 17 6.80 17.01 6.87
CA GLU A 17 6.97 18.48 6.88
C GLU A 17 5.71 19.21 6.37
N LEU A 18 5.11 18.73 5.28
CA LEU A 18 3.87 19.30 4.73
C LEU A 18 2.70 19.19 5.72
N MET A 19 2.57 18.05 6.38
CA MET A 19 1.51 17.80 7.33
C MET A 19 1.64 18.68 8.57
N ASP A 20 2.86 18.91 9.04
CA ASP A 20 3.13 19.82 10.16
C ASP A 20 2.79 21.28 9.81
N ARG A 21 3.01 21.69 8.55
CA ARG A 21 2.67 23.05 8.09
C ARG A 21 1.19 23.28 7.80
N PHE A 22 0.55 22.35 7.09
CA PHE A 22 -0.82 22.53 6.60
C PHE A 22 -1.89 22.04 7.57
N GLY A 23 -1.53 21.21 8.56
CA GLY A 23 -2.49 20.53 9.41
C GLY A 23 -3.46 19.65 8.60
N HIS A 24 -4.54 19.18 9.23
CA HIS A 24 -5.59 18.34 8.60
C HIS A 24 -5.25 16.85 8.39
N PHE A 25 -4.77 16.17 9.43
CA PHE A 25 -4.42 14.73 9.43
C PHE A 25 -5.47 13.81 8.77
N LYS A 26 -6.76 14.11 8.94
CA LYS A 26 -7.86 13.30 8.37
C LYS A 26 -7.94 13.37 6.84
N LEU A 27 -7.67 14.54 6.26
CA LEU A 27 -7.68 14.74 4.80
C LEU A 27 -6.46 14.07 4.16
N TRP A 28 -5.29 14.20 4.78
CA TRP A 28 -4.07 13.51 4.36
C TRP A 28 -4.23 11.98 4.39
N HIS A 29 -4.82 11.44 5.47
CA HIS A 29 -5.10 10.01 5.56
C HIS A 29 -6.11 9.54 4.49
N ALA A 30 -7.16 10.30 4.23
CA ALA A 30 -8.14 9.98 3.18
C ALA A 30 -7.50 10.01 1.78
N GLY A 31 -6.71 11.06 1.48
CA GLY A 31 -6.01 11.20 0.20
C GLY A 31 -5.04 10.05 -0.06
N GLY A 32 -4.24 9.67 0.95
CA GLY A 32 -3.36 8.50 0.85
C GLY A 32 -4.14 7.21 0.60
N SER A 33 -5.28 7.01 1.29
CA SER A 33 -6.09 5.79 1.17
C SER A 33 -6.71 5.64 -0.23
N ILE A 34 -7.17 6.75 -0.81
CA ILE A 34 -7.68 6.79 -2.19
C ILE A 34 -6.55 6.46 -3.18
N LEU A 35 -5.36 7.02 -2.97
CA LEU A 35 -4.20 6.76 -3.83
C LEU A 35 -3.79 5.28 -3.79
N VAL A 36 -3.82 4.66 -2.61
CA VAL A 36 -3.57 3.22 -2.43
C VAL A 36 -4.63 2.40 -3.16
N ALA A 37 -5.91 2.71 -3.01
CA ALA A 37 -7.01 1.96 -3.65
C ALA A 37 -6.95 2.01 -5.18
N ILE A 38 -6.66 3.19 -5.75
CA ILE A 38 -6.52 3.36 -7.21
C ILE A 38 -5.29 2.60 -7.71
N SER A 39 -4.16 2.72 -7.01
CA SER A 39 -2.91 2.07 -7.41
C SER A 39 -3.02 0.54 -7.32
N PHE A 40 -3.65 0.02 -6.27
CA PHE A 40 -3.88 -1.41 -6.09
C PHE A 40 -4.71 -2.01 -7.23
N SER A 41 -5.75 -1.31 -7.65
CA SER A 41 -6.57 -1.73 -8.81
C SER A 41 -5.76 -1.78 -10.12
N SER A 42 -4.78 -0.89 -10.28
CA SER A 42 -3.91 -0.84 -11.46
C SER A 42 -2.81 -1.92 -11.43
N VAL A 43 -2.33 -2.33 -10.25
CA VAL A 43 -1.32 -3.37 -10.08
C VAL A 43 -1.88 -4.77 -10.37
N PHE A 44 -3.14 -5.03 -10.03
CA PHE A 44 -3.80 -6.33 -10.26
C PHE A 44 -4.70 -6.37 -11.50
N GLY A 45 -4.90 -5.22 -12.17
CA GLY A 45 -5.55 -5.16 -13.48
C GLY A 45 -4.59 -5.52 -14.62
N SER A 46 -5.09 -6.08 -15.73
CA SER A 46 -4.29 -6.23 -16.96
C SER A 46 -3.65 -4.89 -17.33
N CYS A 47 -2.37 -4.90 -17.73
CA CYS A 47 -1.58 -3.72 -18.10
C CYS A 47 -2.42 -2.64 -18.83
N VAL A 48 -2.95 -1.69 -18.05
CA VAL A 48 -3.79 -0.58 -18.56
C VAL A 48 -3.05 0.23 -19.63
N PRO A 49 -1.72 0.50 -19.49
CA PRO A 49 -0.93 1.12 -20.55
C PRO A 49 -0.80 0.25 -21.80
N CYS A 50 -0.66 -1.08 -21.67
CA CYS A 50 -0.53 -1.99 -22.81
C CYS A 50 -1.84 -2.07 -23.61
N LYS A 51 -2.99 -2.05 -22.92
CA LYS A 51 -4.32 -2.08 -23.56
C LYS A 51 -4.67 -0.75 -24.25
N LEU A 52 -4.11 0.36 -23.79
CA LEU A 52 -4.37 1.70 -24.36
C LEU A 52 -3.40 2.07 -25.49
N MET A 53 -2.13 1.63 -25.42
CA MET A 53 -1.11 1.99 -26.42
C MET A 53 -0.87 0.92 -27.49
N GLY A 54 -1.22 -0.36 -27.26
CA GLY A 54 -1.04 -1.42 -28.26
C GLY A 54 0.43 -1.76 -28.59
N ILE A 55 1.38 -1.32 -27.76
CA ILE A 55 2.81 -1.53 -27.96
C ILE A 55 3.31 -2.51 -26.88
N ASN A 56 3.61 -3.75 -27.29
CA ASN A 56 4.08 -4.81 -26.39
C ASN A 56 5.60 -4.79 -26.27
N THR A 57 6.16 -3.74 -25.65
CA THR A 57 7.58 -3.70 -25.31
C THR A 57 7.77 -4.05 -23.84
N SER A 58 8.54 -5.10 -23.55
CA SER A 58 8.84 -5.57 -22.19
C SER A 58 9.37 -4.48 -21.25
N THR A 59 10.07 -3.49 -21.80
CA THR A 59 10.56 -2.31 -21.07
C THR A 59 9.42 -1.40 -20.58
N LEU A 60 8.37 -1.21 -21.39
CA LEU A 60 7.24 -0.34 -21.04
C LEU A 60 6.38 -0.96 -19.94
N GLU A 61 6.18 -2.28 -20.00
CA GLU A 61 5.46 -3.03 -18.98
C GLU A 61 6.21 -3.01 -17.64
N THR A 62 7.52 -3.22 -17.66
CA THR A 62 8.38 -3.16 -16.46
C THR A 62 8.37 -1.77 -15.82
N VAL A 63 8.46 -0.71 -16.63
CA VAL A 63 8.39 0.68 -16.15
C VAL A 63 7.00 0.98 -15.59
N GLY A 64 5.94 0.55 -16.27
CA GLY A 64 4.56 0.73 -15.81
C GLY A 64 4.32 0.11 -14.44
N TYR A 65 4.62 -1.17 -14.25
CA TYR A 65 4.47 -1.84 -12.95
C TYR A 65 5.35 -1.21 -11.88
N SER A 66 6.59 -0.81 -12.20
CA SER A 66 7.48 -0.13 -11.25
C SER A 66 6.93 1.22 -10.79
N THR A 67 6.34 2.01 -11.70
CA THR A 67 5.73 3.30 -11.37
C THR A 67 4.48 3.13 -10.52
N PHE A 68 3.57 2.20 -10.86
CA PHE A 68 2.39 1.94 -10.03
C PHE A 68 2.78 1.40 -8.64
N ALA A 69 3.81 0.56 -8.56
CA ALA A 69 4.36 0.12 -7.28
C ALA A 69 4.96 1.28 -6.46
N ALA A 70 5.61 2.25 -7.10
CA ALA A 70 6.11 3.45 -6.42
C ALA A 70 4.95 4.29 -5.89
N ILE A 71 3.92 4.57 -6.71
CA ILE A 71 2.73 5.35 -6.29
C ILE A 71 2.00 4.67 -5.13
N PHE A 72 1.87 3.34 -5.16
CA PHE A 72 1.30 2.59 -4.05
C PHE A 72 2.07 2.82 -2.74
N ASN A 73 3.41 2.76 -2.79
CA ASN A 73 4.26 3.02 -1.61
C ASN A 73 4.16 4.47 -1.13
N VAL A 74 4.05 5.44 -2.04
CA VAL A 74 3.78 6.85 -1.69
C VAL A 74 2.45 6.98 -0.95
N GLY A 75 1.37 6.37 -1.47
CA GLY A 75 0.06 6.38 -0.82
C GLY A 75 0.10 5.74 0.57
N TRP A 76 0.78 4.59 0.69
CA TRP A 76 0.98 3.90 1.96
C TRP A 76 1.71 4.77 2.98
N ALA A 77 2.83 5.38 2.58
CA ALA A 77 3.62 6.31 3.39
C ALA A 77 2.74 7.44 3.97
N VAL A 78 1.96 8.09 3.11
CA VAL A 78 1.06 9.19 3.49
C VAL A 78 0.03 8.73 4.52
N THR A 79 -0.63 7.59 4.28
CA THR A 79 -1.64 7.07 5.21
C THR A 79 -1.05 6.76 6.58
N GLN A 80 0.15 6.17 6.60
CA GLN A 80 0.81 5.72 7.81
C GLN A 80 1.30 6.88 8.68
N VAL A 81 1.98 7.87 8.07
CA VAL A 81 2.42 9.08 8.77
C VAL A 81 1.21 9.83 9.32
N ALA A 82 0.16 10.01 8.51
CA ALA A 82 -1.04 10.72 8.93
C ALA A 82 -1.77 10.05 10.10
N HIS A 83 -1.88 8.71 10.07
CA HIS A 83 -2.48 7.96 11.17
C HIS A 83 -1.65 8.06 12.45
N MET A 84 -0.33 7.94 12.36
CA MET A 84 0.56 8.06 13.52
C MET A 84 0.49 9.45 14.17
N SER A 85 0.48 10.51 13.37
CA SER A 85 0.33 11.88 13.87
C SER A 85 -1.04 12.10 14.53
N MET A 86 -2.11 11.51 13.99
CA MET A 86 -3.45 11.60 14.58
C MET A 86 -3.54 10.93 15.96
N VAL A 87 -2.95 9.75 16.14
CA VAL A 87 -2.95 9.03 17.43
C VAL A 87 -2.32 9.88 18.55
N ASN A 88 -1.29 10.66 18.23
CA ASN A 88 -0.65 11.58 19.18
C ASN A 88 -1.57 12.72 19.62
N CYS A 89 -2.54 13.12 18.81
CA CYS A 89 -3.50 14.18 19.12
C CYS A 89 -4.70 13.69 19.94
N ILE A 90 -5.01 12.39 19.93
CA ILE A 90 -6.19 11.82 20.61
C ILE A 90 -5.98 11.71 22.14
N THR A 91 -4.75 11.47 22.58
CA THR A 91 -4.41 11.34 24.00
C THR A 91 -3.12 12.06 24.35
N SER A 92 -3.19 12.91 25.38
CA SER A 92 -2.02 13.54 26.00
C SER A 92 -1.28 12.59 26.95
N ASN A 93 -1.94 11.54 27.44
CA ASN A 93 -1.33 10.56 28.34
C ASN A 93 -0.44 9.57 27.53
N PRO A 94 0.87 9.45 27.86
CA PRO A 94 1.79 8.56 27.16
C PRO A 94 1.42 7.08 27.28
N THR A 95 0.88 6.63 28.41
CA THR A 95 0.52 5.23 28.64
C THR A 95 -0.63 4.79 27.73
N SER A 96 -1.64 5.65 27.58
CA SER A 96 -2.73 5.42 26.63
C SER A 96 -2.22 5.43 25.19
N ARG A 97 -1.30 6.34 24.84
CA ARG A 97 -0.70 6.40 23.49
C ARG A 97 0.01 5.10 23.11
N VAL A 98 0.83 4.55 24.01
CA VAL A 98 1.51 3.25 23.80
C VAL A 98 0.48 2.14 23.58
N SER A 99 -0.61 2.14 24.35
CA SER A 99 -1.68 1.16 24.21
C SER A 99 -2.41 1.27 22.85
N LEU A 100 -2.72 2.49 22.39
CA LEU A 100 -3.31 2.71 21.06
C LEU A 100 -2.39 2.27 19.92
N VAL A 101 -1.09 2.57 20.01
CA VAL A 101 -0.11 2.16 19.00
C VAL A 101 0.06 0.63 18.98
N SER A 102 0.11 0.00 20.15
CA SER A 102 0.15 -1.46 20.28
C SER A 102 -1.08 -2.12 19.64
N CYS A 103 -2.27 -1.59 19.94
CA CYS A 103 -3.53 -2.06 19.35
C CYS A 103 -3.52 -1.94 17.82
N ARG A 104 -3.05 -0.81 17.26
CA ARG A 104 -2.88 -0.65 15.82
C ARG A 104 -2.00 -1.75 15.22
N ASN A 105 -0.82 -1.97 15.80
CA ASN A 105 0.13 -2.95 15.30
C ASN A 105 -0.42 -4.38 15.38
N ALA A 106 -1.13 -4.70 16.47
CA ALA A 106 -1.81 -5.98 16.62
C ALA A 106 -2.84 -6.20 15.50
N PHE A 107 -3.70 -5.21 15.21
CA PHE A 107 -4.64 -5.31 14.10
C PHE A 107 -3.97 -5.43 12.73
N THR A 108 -2.84 -4.75 12.51
CA THR A 108 -2.04 -4.93 11.28
C THR A 108 -1.52 -6.36 11.15
N MET A 109 -1.01 -6.96 12.23
CA MET A 109 -0.57 -8.35 12.22
C MET A 109 -1.72 -9.32 11.96
N VAL A 110 -2.87 -9.12 12.63
CA VAL A 110 -4.07 -9.94 12.42
C VAL A 110 -4.56 -9.85 10.98
N ALA A 111 -4.57 -8.64 10.38
CA ALA A 111 -4.96 -8.44 8.99
C ALA A 111 -3.99 -9.13 8.01
N ASN A 112 -2.69 -9.05 8.25
CA ASN A 112 -1.70 -9.74 7.41
C ASN A 112 -1.85 -11.27 7.53
N LEU A 113 -2.02 -11.78 8.75
CA LEU A 113 -2.19 -13.21 8.99
C LEU A 113 -3.50 -13.74 8.36
N SER A 114 -4.60 -12.98 8.47
CA SER A 114 -5.88 -13.36 7.86
C SER A 114 -5.81 -13.35 6.34
N LEU A 115 -5.09 -12.42 5.72
CA LEU A 115 -4.87 -12.39 4.27
C LEU A 115 -4.14 -13.65 3.79
N TYR A 116 -3.09 -14.08 4.50
CA TYR A 116 -2.41 -15.36 4.19
C TYR A 116 -3.33 -16.57 4.39
N GLY A 117 -4.12 -16.57 5.47
CA GLY A 117 -5.09 -17.63 5.73
C GLY A 117 -6.14 -17.74 4.63
N VAL A 118 -6.74 -16.62 4.22
CA VAL A 118 -7.73 -16.57 3.12
C VAL A 118 -7.08 -16.98 1.80
N ALA A 119 -5.88 -16.49 1.48
CA ALA A 119 -5.17 -16.89 0.27
C ALA A 119 -4.92 -18.40 0.24
N LEU A 120 -4.48 -19.00 1.34
CA LEU A 120 -4.26 -20.45 1.46
C LEU A 120 -5.57 -21.23 1.27
N VAL A 121 -6.67 -20.78 1.89
CA VAL A 121 -8.00 -21.40 1.70
C VAL A 121 -8.44 -21.32 0.24
N ILE A 122 -8.28 -20.16 -0.40
CA ILE A 122 -8.63 -19.98 -1.82
C ILE A 122 -7.78 -20.90 -2.71
N PHE A 123 -6.45 -20.96 -2.50
CA PHE A 123 -5.57 -21.82 -3.30
C PHE A 123 -5.80 -23.31 -3.07
N THR A 124 -6.21 -23.72 -1.87
CA THR A 124 -6.54 -25.12 -1.58
C THR A 124 -7.90 -25.52 -2.12
N LEU A 125 -8.89 -24.62 -2.13
CA LEU A 125 -10.23 -24.90 -2.67
C LEU A 125 -10.28 -24.78 -4.20
N LEU A 126 -9.60 -23.80 -4.79
CA LEU A 126 -9.45 -23.66 -6.25
C LEU A 126 -8.22 -24.44 -6.74
N GLN A 127 -8.27 -25.76 -6.63
CA GLN A 127 -7.30 -26.67 -7.24
C GLN A 127 -7.53 -26.81 -8.75
N SER A 128 -7.51 -25.68 -9.46
CA SER A 128 -7.59 -25.63 -10.92
C SER A 128 -6.20 -25.37 -11.51
N VAL A 129 -5.71 -26.35 -12.28
CA VAL A 129 -4.35 -26.43 -12.87
C VAL A 129 -3.90 -25.14 -13.60
N ASN A 130 -4.83 -24.31 -14.07
CA ASN A 130 -4.53 -23.02 -14.73
C ASN A 130 -4.15 -21.87 -13.78
N VAL A 131 -4.58 -21.89 -12.51
CA VAL A 131 -4.29 -20.81 -11.55
C VAL A 131 -2.85 -20.91 -11.06
N LEU A 132 -2.33 -22.13 -10.90
CA LEU A 132 -0.95 -22.39 -10.49
C LEU A 132 0.07 -21.83 -11.51
N VAL A 133 -0.25 -21.86 -12.81
CA VAL A 133 0.63 -21.36 -13.86
C VAL A 133 0.66 -19.83 -13.89
N GLN A 134 -0.48 -19.14 -13.71
CA GLN A 134 -0.55 -17.67 -13.67
C GLN A 134 0.24 -17.05 -12.51
N TYR A 135 0.16 -17.63 -11.30
CA TYR A 135 0.87 -17.10 -10.14
C TYR A 135 2.35 -17.47 -10.07
N ARG A 136 2.79 -18.53 -10.77
CA ARG A 136 4.22 -18.91 -10.85
C ARG A 136 5.08 -17.88 -11.59
N TRP A 137 4.47 -17.00 -12.39
CA TRP A 137 5.16 -15.88 -13.06
C TRP A 137 5.19 -14.60 -12.21
N ILE A 138 4.48 -14.57 -11.08
CA ILE A 138 4.40 -13.40 -10.18
C ILE A 138 5.38 -13.54 -9.00
N ALA A 139 5.82 -14.76 -8.67
CA ALA A 139 6.90 -15.05 -7.72
C ALA A 139 8.26 -15.05 -8.43
#